data_AF-A0A352RXD7-F1
#
_entry.id   AF-A0A352RXD7-F1
#
_cell.length_a   1.000
_cell.length_b   1.000
_cell.length_c   1.000
_cell.angle_alpha   90.00
_cell.angle_beta   90.00
_cell.angle_gamma   90.00
#
_symmetry.space_group_name_H-M   'P 1'
#
loop_
_entity.id
_entity.type
_entity.pdbx_description
1 polymer ?
#
loop_
_entity_poly.entity_id
_entity_poly.type
_entity_poly.pdbx_seq_one_letter_code
_entity_poly.pdbx_strand_id
1 'polypeptide(L)'
;LATLDDLAGKAVHVRPSSSYYESLTALNDRFRKAGKPQMRLVLLPDALEDEDALEMLNAGTLQILVVDDWKARIWAQILKRIKVRDDLAVREGSKIGWAIRKGSPKLNAVLSDYNDNFIKKQG
;
A
#
# COMPACT_ATOMS: atom_id res chain seq x y z
N LEU A 1 -5.49 14.67 9.77
CA LEU A 1 -4.25 14.44 9.00
C LEU A 1 -4.17 15.53 7.96
N ALA A 2 -3.23 16.44 8.06
CA ALA A 2 -2.87 17.47 7.09
C ALA A 2 -1.54 17.12 6.41
N THR A 3 -0.65 16.42 7.11
CA THR A 3 0.62 15.91 6.57
C THR A 3 0.83 14.46 6.99
N LEU A 4 1.80 13.78 6.37
CA LEU A 4 2.22 12.43 6.79
C LEU A 4 2.71 12.40 8.25
N ASP A 5 3.28 13.50 8.74
CA ASP A 5 3.78 13.58 10.12
C ASP A 5 2.65 13.46 11.15
N ASP A 6 1.39 13.70 10.77
CA ASP A 6 0.23 13.50 11.63
C ASP A 6 -0.08 12.02 11.89
N LEU A 7 0.59 11.09 11.18
CA LEU A 7 0.56 9.67 11.47
C LEU A 7 1.40 9.30 12.71
N ALA A 8 2.29 10.19 13.15
CA ALA A 8 3.08 9.99 14.36
C ALA A 8 2.18 9.69 15.57
N GLY A 9 2.46 8.58 16.26
CA GLY A 9 1.65 8.10 17.39
C GLY A 9 0.24 7.57 17.05
N LYS A 10 -0.17 7.54 15.78
CA LYS A 10 -1.46 6.96 15.36
C LYS A 10 -1.36 5.44 15.21
N ALA A 11 -2.51 4.77 15.31
CA ALA A 11 -2.64 3.37 14.94
C ALA A 11 -2.91 3.26 13.43
N VAL A 12 -2.04 2.54 12.71
CA VAL A 12 -2.18 2.29 11.27
C VAL A 12 -2.24 0.77 11.06
N HIS A 13 -3.28 0.30 10.39
CA HIS A 13 -3.51 -1.13 10.16
C HIS A 13 -2.84 -1.54 8.86
N VAL A 14 -2.14 -2.67 8.88
CA VAL A 14 -1.34 -3.12 7.74
C VAL A 14 -1.10 -4.62 7.78
N ARG A 15 -1.03 -5.25 6.60
CA ARG A 15 -0.62 -6.66 6.48
C ARG A 15 0.90 -6.80 6.45
N PRO A 16 1.51 -7.67 7.27
CA PRO A 16 2.96 -7.87 7.30
C PRO A 16 3.56 -8.20 5.94
N SER A 17 2.90 -9.03 5.13
CA SER A 17 3.38 -9.47 3.81
C SER A 17 3.30 -8.39 2.72
N SER A 18 2.64 -7.27 2.99
CA SER A 18 2.42 -6.22 1.98
C SER A 18 3.61 -5.27 1.85
N SER A 19 3.80 -4.72 0.64
CA SER A 19 4.78 -3.66 0.43
C SER A 19 4.44 -2.36 1.21
N TYR A 20 3.21 -2.23 1.70
CA TYR A 20 2.77 -1.14 2.55
C TYR A 20 3.44 -1.20 3.93
N TYR A 21 3.64 -2.41 4.47
CA TYR A 21 4.33 -2.62 5.75
C TYR A 21 5.77 -2.11 5.72
N GLU A 22 6.50 -2.46 4.66
CA GLU A 22 7.87 -1.97 4.46
C GLU A 22 7.92 -0.44 4.35
N SER A 23 6.98 0.14 3.59
CA SER A 23 6.89 1.59 3.39
C SER A 23 6.57 2.33 4.69
N LEU A 24 5.63 1.81 5.48
CA LEU A 24 5.25 2.35 6.79
C LEU A 24 6.38 2.20 7.82
N THR A 25 7.12 1.10 7.77
CA THR A 25 8.30 0.88 8.61
C THR A 25 9.39 1.90 8.29
N ALA A 26 9.66 2.16 7.01
CA ALA A 26 10.61 3.20 6.59
C ALA A 26 10.16 4.61 7.03
N LEU A 27 8.86 4.91 6.99
CA LEU A 27 8.32 6.16 7.52
C LEU A 27 8.49 6.25 9.04
N ASN A 28 8.29 5.15 9.77
CA ASN A 28 8.56 5.08 11.20
C ASN A 28 10.05 5.31 11.55
N ASP A 29 10.96 4.84 10.71
CA ASP A 29 12.38 5.13 10.86
C ASP A 29 12.70 6.61 10.67
N ARG A 30 12.03 7.27 9.72
CA ARG A 30 12.10 8.72 9.55
C ARG A 30 11.59 9.46 10.79
N PHE A 31 10.45 9.04 11.36
CA PHE A 31 9.93 9.64 12.60
C PHE A 31 10.92 9.52 13.75
N ARG A 32 11.48 8.33 13.96
CA ARG A 32 12.50 8.09 14.99
C ARG A 32 13.72 9.01 14.81
N LYS A 33 14.26 9.13 13.59
CA LYS A 33 15.40 10.02 13.28
C LYS A 33 15.07 11.50 13.50
N ALA A 34 13.81 11.88 13.31
CA ALA A 34 13.32 13.25 13.53
C ALA A 34 12.85 13.51 14.99
N GLY A 35 13.03 12.58 15.92
CA GLY A 35 12.58 12.71 17.31
C GLY A 35 11.05 12.70 17.49
N LYS A 36 10.31 12.25 16.48
CA LYS A 36 8.83 12.13 16.53
C LYS A 36 8.42 10.76 17.07
N PRO A 37 7.24 10.65 17.72
CA PRO A 37 6.71 9.35 18.11
C PRO A 37 6.43 8.51 16.86
N GLN A 38 6.84 7.24 16.91
CA GLN A 38 6.53 6.30 15.84
C GLN A 38 5.02 6.02 15.81
N MET A 39 4.47 5.78 14.62
CA MET A 39 3.12 5.25 14.48
C MET A 39 3.09 3.79 14.96
N ARG A 40 1.96 3.39 15.55
CA ARG A 40 1.73 2.00 15.97
C ARG A 40 1.18 1.21 14.79
N LEU A 41 1.99 0.30 14.26
CA LEU A 41 1.54 -0.63 13.23
C LEU A 41 0.70 -1.73 13.89
N VAL A 42 -0.58 -1.78 13.54
CA VAL A 42 -1.51 -2.82 13.99
C VAL A 42 -1.57 -3.87 12.89
N LEU A 43 -1.00 -5.04 13.16
CA LEU A 43 -0.86 -6.09 12.16
C LEU A 43 -2.22 -6.76 11.91
N LEU A 44 -2.61 -6.78 10.64
CA LEU A 44 -3.74 -7.57 10.16
C LEU A 44 -3.23 -8.96 9.75
N PRO A 45 -4.06 -10.02 9.88
CA PRO A 45 -3.72 -11.32 9.32
C PRO A 45 -3.46 -11.24 7.81
N ASP A 46 -2.45 -11.96 7.32
CA ASP A 46 -2.15 -12.02 5.88
C ASP A 46 -3.25 -12.72 5.06
N ALA A 47 -4.20 -13.38 5.73
CA ALA A 47 -5.38 -13.98 5.10
C ALA A 47 -6.45 -12.96 4.68
N LEU A 48 -6.40 -11.72 5.19
CA LEU A 48 -7.25 -10.64 4.72
C LEU A 48 -6.64 -10.05 3.44
N GLU A 49 -7.45 -9.63 2.49
CA GLU A 49 -6.98 -8.88 1.33
C GLU A 49 -7.23 -7.37 1.51
N ASP A 50 -6.88 -6.57 0.50
CA ASP A 50 -7.09 -5.10 0.56
C ASP A 50 -8.59 -4.78 0.63
N GLU A 51 -9.40 -5.58 -0.06
CA GLU A 51 -10.84 -5.51 -0.15
C GLU A 51 -11.48 -5.69 1.24
N ASP A 52 -11.13 -6.76 1.97
CA ASP A 52 -11.64 -7.02 3.32
C ASP A 52 -11.27 -5.88 4.28
N ALA A 53 -10.02 -5.42 4.20
CA ALA A 53 -9.53 -4.34 5.07
C ALA A 53 -10.27 -3.02 4.78
N LEU A 54 -10.57 -2.72 3.52
CA LEU A 54 -11.36 -1.56 3.12
C LEU A 54 -12.82 -1.68 3.57
N GLU A 55 -13.43 -2.86 3.52
CA GLU A 55 -14.76 -3.11 4.07
C GLU A 55 -14.80 -2.90 5.59
N MET A 56 -13.80 -3.40 6.31
CA MET A 56 -13.67 -3.19 7.77
C MET A 56 -13.42 -1.72 8.12
N LEU A 57 -12.67 -0.97 7.29
CA LEU A 57 -12.52 0.48 7.41
C LEU A 57 -13.86 1.20 7.22
N ASN A 58 -14.62 0.82 6.19
CA ASN A 58 -15.95 1.36 5.92
C ASN A 58 -16.95 1.07 7.05
N ALA A 59 -16.86 -0.12 7.66
CA ALA A 59 -17.63 -0.51 8.84
C ALA A 59 -17.22 0.24 10.13
N GLY A 60 -16.06 0.90 10.13
CA GLY A 60 -15.50 1.62 11.27
C GLY A 60 -14.72 0.76 12.26
N THR A 61 -14.45 -0.50 11.92
CA THR A 61 -13.61 -1.40 12.73
C THR A 61 -12.14 -1.01 12.63
N LEU A 62 -11.70 -0.54 11.46
CA LEU A 62 -10.36 0.02 11.24
C LEU A 62 -10.45 1.54 11.10
N GLN A 63 -9.35 2.24 11.37
CA GLN A 63 -9.32 3.73 11.33
C GLN A 63 -8.43 4.29 10.22
N ILE A 64 -7.20 3.78 10.11
CA ILE A 64 -6.21 4.22 9.11
C ILE A 64 -5.63 2.97 8.47
N LEU A 65 -5.59 2.98 7.14
CA LEU A 65 -5.08 1.93 6.26
C LEU A 65 -4.24 2.59 5.16
N VAL A 66 -3.29 1.83 4.63
CA VAL A 66 -2.53 2.19 3.43
C VAL A 66 -2.73 1.07 2.43
N VAL A 67 -3.16 1.43 1.23
CA VAL A 67 -3.34 0.53 0.09
C VAL A 67 -2.88 1.25 -1.19
N ASP A 68 -2.69 0.52 -2.28
CA ASP A 68 -2.43 1.13 -3.59
C ASP A 68 -3.54 2.13 -3.97
N ASP A 69 -3.15 3.25 -4.57
CA ASP A 69 -4.02 4.37 -4.87
C ASP A 69 -5.18 4.00 -5.81
N TRP A 70 -4.90 3.25 -6.86
CA TRP A 70 -5.91 2.79 -7.82
C TRP A 70 -6.94 1.88 -7.15
N LYS A 71 -6.53 1.02 -6.20
CA LYS A 71 -7.46 0.19 -5.42
C LYS A 71 -8.34 1.07 -4.53
N ALA A 72 -7.75 2.01 -3.80
CA ALA A 72 -8.51 2.93 -2.95
C ALA A 72 -9.57 3.71 -3.75
N ARG A 73 -9.19 4.22 -4.94
CA ARG A 73 -10.10 4.98 -5.81
C ARG A 73 -11.26 4.15 -6.34
N ILE A 74 -11.01 2.89 -6.74
CA ILE A 74 -12.07 1.97 -7.19
C ILE A 74 -13.04 1.69 -6.05
N TRP A 75 -12.52 1.27 -4.90
CA TRP A 75 -13.36 0.88 -3.76
C TRP A 75 -14.11 2.05 -3.14
N ALA A 76 -13.58 3.28 -3.22
CA ALA A 76 -14.28 4.48 -2.76
C ALA A 76 -15.58 4.78 -3.50
N GLN A 77 -15.74 4.25 -4.73
CA GLN A 77 -17.00 4.37 -5.48
C GLN A 77 -18.11 3.49 -4.88
N ILE A 78 -17.73 2.44 -4.16
CA ILE A 78 -18.64 1.42 -3.61
C ILE A 78 -18.85 1.66 -2.10
N LEU A 79 -17.75 1.86 -1.36
CA LEU A 79 -17.72 1.98 0.09
C LEU A 79 -17.87 3.44 0.54
N LYS A 80 -19.11 3.89 0.69
CA LYS A 80 -19.46 5.30 0.89
C LYS A 80 -18.88 5.99 2.14
N ARG A 81 -18.37 5.23 3.12
CA ARG A 81 -17.82 5.77 4.38
C ARG A 81 -16.31 5.88 4.38
N ILE A 82 -15.62 5.37 3.36
CA ILE A 82 -14.17 5.52 3.26
C ILE A 82 -13.83 6.92 2.76
N LYS A 83 -12.77 7.50 3.32
CA LYS A 83 -12.23 8.80 2.88
C LYS A 83 -10.81 8.60 2.39
N VAL A 84 -10.63 8.56 1.08
CA VAL A 84 -9.30 8.47 0.45
C VAL A 84 -8.54 9.78 0.70
N ARG A 85 -7.24 9.66 0.99
CA ARG A 85 -6.31 10.79 1.18
C ARG A 85 -5.26 10.78 0.08
N ASP A 86 -5.69 11.18 -1.11
CA ASP A 86 -4.83 11.29 -2.30
C ASP A 86 -3.68 12.31 -2.10
N ASP A 87 -3.84 13.23 -1.14
CA ASP A 87 -2.86 14.21 -0.74
C ASP A 87 -1.74 13.65 0.16
N LEU A 88 -1.88 12.40 0.65
CA LEU A 88 -0.96 11.77 1.60
C LEU A 88 -0.41 10.45 1.05
N ALA A 89 0.62 10.52 0.21
CA ALA A 89 1.30 9.34 -0.32
C ALA A 89 2.45 8.89 0.58
N VAL A 90 2.41 7.65 1.09
CA VAL A 90 3.51 7.08 1.91
C VAL A 90 4.74 6.73 1.06
N ARG A 91 4.51 6.30 -0.19
CA ARG A 91 5.53 5.98 -1.18
C ARG A 91 5.02 6.33 -2.57
N GLU A 92 5.88 6.93 -3.39
CA GLU A 92 5.58 7.30 -4.78
C GLU A 92 6.55 6.62 -5.76
N GLY A 93 6.16 6.55 -7.04
CA GLY A 93 7.03 6.09 -8.12
C GLY A 93 7.36 4.58 -8.11
N SER A 94 6.64 3.77 -7.33
CA SER A 94 6.80 2.32 -7.37
C SER A 94 6.30 1.74 -8.69
N LYS A 95 6.97 0.66 -9.15
CA LYS A 95 6.58 -0.07 -10.35
C LYS A 95 5.94 -1.40 -9.98
N ILE A 96 4.82 -1.71 -10.59
CA ILE A 96 4.17 -3.02 -10.50
C ILE A 96 4.84 -3.95 -11.51
N GLY A 97 5.07 -5.21 -11.12
CA GLY A 97 5.67 -6.20 -12.00
C GLY A 97 5.42 -7.62 -11.52
N TRP A 98 5.63 -8.59 -12.40
CA TRP A 98 5.49 -10.01 -12.07
C TRP A 98 6.71 -10.51 -11.32
N ALA A 99 6.47 -11.11 -10.14
CA ALA A 99 7.48 -11.89 -9.45
C ALA A 99 7.52 -13.31 -10.05
N ILE A 100 8.71 -13.78 -10.42
CA ILE A 100 8.94 -15.14 -10.93
C ILE A 100 10.01 -15.86 -10.12
N ARG A 101 9.96 -17.20 -10.13
CA ARG A 101 11.01 -18.03 -9.51
C ARG A 101 12.37 -17.70 -10.11
N LYS A 102 13.35 -17.44 -9.26
CA LYS A 102 14.75 -17.22 -9.65
C LYS A 102 15.25 -18.38 -10.53
N GLY A 103 16.02 -18.06 -11.57
CA GLY A 103 16.54 -19.07 -12.50
C GLY A 103 15.53 -19.51 -13.58
N SER A 104 14.50 -18.71 -13.88
CA SER A 104 13.52 -18.97 -14.94
C SER A 104 13.74 -18.05 -16.17
N PRO A 105 14.88 -18.11 -16.88
CA PRO A 105 15.23 -17.12 -17.91
C PRO A 105 14.26 -17.11 -19.10
N LYS A 106 13.73 -18.27 -19.50
CA LYS A 106 12.74 -18.34 -20.60
C LYS A 106 11.44 -17.63 -20.24
N LEU A 107 10.94 -17.82 -19.02
CA LEU A 107 9.74 -17.10 -18.54
C LEU A 107 10.01 -15.60 -18.41
N ASN A 108 11.18 -15.22 -17.88
CA ASN A 108 11.58 -13.82 -17.78
C ASN A 108 11.59 -13.13 -19.15
N ALA A 109 12.12 -13.81 -20.18
CA ALA A 109 12.18 -13.27 -21.53
C ALA A 109 10.78 -13.01 -22.10
N VAL A 110 9.84 -13.95 -21.94
CA VAL A 110 8.45 -13.80 -22.41
C VAL A 110 7.74 -12.66 -21.67
N LEU A 111 7.89 -12.56 -20.35
CA LEU A 111 7.26 -11.49 -19.57
C LEU A 111 7.87 -10.11 -19.88
N SER A 112 9.17 -10.05 -20.10
CA SER A 112 9.87 -8.81 -20.47
C SER A 112 9.45 -8.35 -21.86
N ASP A 113 9.41 -9.28 -22.83
CA ASP A 113 8.89 -9.00 -24.18
C ASP A 113 7.44 -8.49 -24.14
N TYR A 114 6.56 -9.19 -23.41
CA TYR A 114 5.17 -8.75 -23.24
C TYR A 114 5.08 -7.36 -22.59
N ASN A 115 5.88 -7.09 -21.55
CA ASN A 115 5.90 -5.79 -20.91
C ASN A 115 6.36 -4.67 -21.88
N ASP A 116 7.42 -4.92 -22.65
CA ASP A 116 8.03 -3.92 -23.52
C ASP A 116 7.23 -3.69 -24.80
N ASN A 117 6.63 -4.75 -25.35
CA ASN A 117 5.94 -4.69 -26.63
C ASN A 117 4.44 -4.52 -26.54
N PHE A 118 3.82 -4.80 -25.39
CA PHE A 118 2.38 -4.64 -25.19
C PHE A 118 2.06 -3.63 -24.09
N ILE A 119 2.47 -3.87 -22.84
CA ILE A 119 2.07 -3.04 -21.69
C ILE A 119 2.56 -1.60 -21.84
N LYS A 120 3.85 -1.38 -22.13
CA LYS A 120 4.43 -0.04 -22.28
C LYS A 120 3.86 0.76 -23.47
N LYS A 121 3.21 0.10 -24.44
CA LYS A 121 2.61 0.76 -25.60
C LYS A 121 1.13 1.12 -25.41
N GLN A 122 0.50 0.64 -24.33
CA GLN A 122 -0.90 0.95 -23.99
C GLN A 122 -1.04 2.13 -23.01
N GLY A 123 0.06 2.72 -22.57
CA GLY A 123 0.12 3.89 -21.70
C GLY A 123 0.62 5.12 -22.42
#